data_AF-A0A5P1F1U5-F1
#
_entry.id   AF-A0A5P1F1U5-F1
#
_cell.length_a   1.000
_cell.length_b   1.000
_cell.length_c   1.000
_cell.angle_alpha   90.00
_cell.angle_beta   90.00
_cell.angle_gamma   90.00
#
_symmetry.space_group_name_H-M   'P 1'
#
loop_
_entity.id
_entity.type
_entity.pdbx_description
1 polymer ?
#
loop_
_entity_poly.entity_id
_entity_poly.type
_entity_poly.pdbx_seq_one_letter_code
_entity_poly.pdbx_strand_id
1 'polypeptide(L)'
;MTNLLQLMREQLLLEKSTIQFLSTQQKKKTNMICSMLNHIDTAQGFQGVITNKRIEWDVFKELDQQLEPLKMAPLFYGGPVRTHGLPLVSLAQKPVEGYVKITSDIYFGNPLATRLAIEGIQSGEQSASDFWFFLGYSSWRWNQLFDELATGAWYLNEMEIGNIDWPDG
;
A
#
# COMPACT_ATOMS: atom_id res chain seq x y z
N MET A 1 15.65 1.14 21.66
CA MET A 1 14.32 1.25 21.02
C MET A 1 13.61 2.56 21.34
N THR A 2 13.55 3.03 22.59
CA THR A 2 12.80 4.27 22.97
C THR A 2 13.22 5.52 22.20
N ASN A 3 14.52 5.68 21.90
CA ASN A 3 15.02 6.85 21.16
C ASN A 3 14.60 6.85 19.68
N LEU A 4 14.62 5.70 19.01
CA LEU A 4 14.24 5.58 17.59
C LEU A 4 12.73 5.81 17.38
N LEU A 5 11.88 5.27 18.25
CA LEU A 5 10.42 5.48 18.16
C LEU A 5 10.05 6.95 18.42
N GLN A 6 10.76 7.61 19.35
CA GLN A 6 10.57 9.03 19.62
C GLN A 6 11.01 9.88 18.41
N LEU A 7 12.19 9.60 17.84
CA LEU A 7 12.68 10.28 16.62
C LEU A 7 11.73 10.08 15.43
N MET A 8 11.22 8.86 15.22
CA MET A 8 10.25 8.58 14.15
C MET A 8 8.94 9.35 14.36
N ARG A 9 8.47 9.43 15.61
CA ARG A 9 7.26 10.20 15.95
C ARG A 9 7.47 11.69 15.69
N GLU A 10 8.64 12.24 16.02
CA GLU A 10 8.99 13.63 15.77
C GLU A 10 9.14 13.92 14.28
N GLN A 11 9.75 13.01 13.51
CA GLN A 11 9.88 13.13 12.06
C GLN A 11 8.51 13.10 11.38
N LEU A 12 7.60 12.21 11.78
CA LEU A 12 6.22 12.17 11.27
C LEU A 12 5.41 13.45 11.55
N LEU A 13 5.78 14.20 12.59
CA LEU A 13 5.14 15.47 12.94
C LEU A 13 5.74 16.65 12.18
N LEU A 14 7.03 16.60 11.86
CA LEU A 14 7.79 17.67 11.20
C LEU A 14 7.70 17.60 9.68
N GLU A 15 7.72 16.39 9.14
CA GLU A 15 7.73 16.11 7.72
C GLU A 15 6.39 15.49 7.33
N LYS A 16 5.65 16.15 6.43
CA LYS A 16 4.50 15.56 5.73
C LYS A 16 4.95 14.50 4.70
N SER A 17 6.08 13.86 4.94
CA SER A 17 6.68 12.88 4.04
C SER A 17 6.61 11.50 4.67
N THR A 18 5.96 10.61 3.93
CA THR A 18 6.05 9.15 3.92
C THR A 18 7.09 8.56 4.88
N ILE A 19 6.61 7.88 5.92
CA ILE A 19 7.45 7.05 6.78
C ILE A 19 7.19 5.57 6.52
N GLN A 20 8.27 4.82 6.68
CA GLN A 20 8.64 3.56 6.06
C GLN A 20 8.03 2.28 6.64
N PHE A 21 8.31 1.22 5.89
CA PHE A 21 8.00 -0.19 5.99
C PHE A 21 7.98 -0.78 7.41
N LEU A 22 6.87 -1.43 7.71
CA LEU A 22 6.72 -2.30 8.87
C LEU A 22 6.86 -3.75 8.37
N SER A 23 7.85 -4.47 8.87
CA SER A 23 7.94 -5.93 8.68
C SER A 23 7.39 -6.65 9.91
N THR A 24 6.61 -7.72 9.70
CA THR A 24 6.14 -8.60 10.78
C THR A 24 7.02 -9.85 10.97
N GLN A 25 7.15 -10.24 12.24
CA GLN A 25 7.17 -11.59 12.80
C GLN A 25 6.34 -11.49 14.10
N GLN A 26 5.48 -12.39 14.57
CA GLN A 26 5.47 -13.85 14.53
C GLN A 26 4.10 -14.32 15.09
N LYS A 27 3.40 -15.23 14.40
CA LYS A 27 2.56 -16.30 15.01
C LYS A 27 2.01 -17.33 14.02
N LYS A 28 2.16 -17.13 12.69
CA LYS A 28 1.83 -18.12 11.66
C LYS A 28 2.75 -18.01 10.43
N LYS A 29 4.00 -18.49 10.52
CA LYS A 29 4.91 -18.89 9.40
C LYS A 29 5.08 -18.00 8.15
N THR A 30 4.64 -16.75 8.11
CA THR A 30 4.78 -15.87 6.93
C THR A 30 5.25 -14.50 7.35
N ASN A 31 6.44 -14.10 6.89
CA ASN A 31 6.95 -12.74 7.02
C ASN A 31 6.07 -11.87 6.13
N MET A 32 5.35 -10.89 6.69
CA MET A 32 4.64 -9.89 5.87
C MET A 32 5.42 -8.57 5.92
N ILE A 33 5.64 -7.97 4.75
CA ILE A 33 6.22 -6.64 4.60
C ILE A 33 5.07 -5.71 4.26
N CYS A 34 4.80 -4.74 5.13
CA CYS A 34 3.85 -3.69 4.87
C CYS A 34 4.58 -2.39 4.58
N SER A 35 4.37 -1.86 3.38
CA SER A 35 4.81 -0.52 3.00
C SER A 35 3.79 0.48 3.49
N MET A 36 4.19 1.34 4.43
CA MET A 36 3.39 2.49 4.79
C MET A 36 3.47 3.53 3.66
N LEU A 37 2.31 3.97 3.21
CA LEU A 37 2.19 4.80 2.01
C LEU A 37 1.86 6.24 2.37
N ASN A 38 1.03 6.47 3.38
CA ASN A 38 0.61 7.83 3.70
C ASN A 38 0.38 8.02 5.20
N HIS A 39 0.76 9.21 5.66
CA HIS A 39 0.33 9.79 6.93
C HIS A 39 -0.57 10.98 6.59
N ILE A 40 -1.86 10.87 6.88
CA ILE A 40 -2.83 11.91 6.53
C ILE A 40 -2.80 13.01 7.60
N ASP A 41 -3.03 12.63 8.86
CA ASP A 41 -2.82 13.40 10.09
C ASP A 41 -3.02 12.50 11.33
N THR A 42 -2.88 13.05 12.55
CA THR A 42 -3.11 12.31 13.80
C THR A 42 -4.55 11.81 13.99
N ALA A 43 -5.53 12.37 13.28
CA ALA A 43 -6.94 11.99 13.37
C ALA A 43 -7.30 10.83 12.42
N GLN A 44 -6.66 10.78 11.25
CA GLN A 44 -6.90 9.76 10.21
C GLN A 44 -5.89 8.60 10.26
N GLY A 45 -4.75 8.79 10.92
CA GLY A 45 -3.76 7.73 11.15
C GLY A 45 -2.92 7.39 9.92
N PHE A 46 -2.58 6.11 9.79
CA PHE A 46 -1.66 5.59 8.77
C PHE A 46 -2.36 4.63 7.82
N GLN A 47 -1.86 4.59 6.59
CA GLN A 47 -2.27 3.63 5.56
C GLN A 47 -1.04 2.96 4.96
N GLY A 48 -1.17 1.68 4.65
CA GLY A 48 -0.12 0.90 4.01
C GLY A 48 -0.65 -0.30 3.25
N VAL A 49 0.21 -0.95 2.48
CA VAL A 49 -0.11 -2.17 1.72
C VAL A 49 0.91 -3.25 2.00
N ILE A 50 0.48 -4.50 2.06
CA ILE A 50 1.38 -5.65 2.15
C ILE A 50 1.94 -5.95 0.75
N THR A 51 3.25 -5.87 0.59
CA THR A 51 3.96 -5.91 -0.71
C THR A 51 4.59 -7.26 -1.04
N ASN A 52 4.55 -8.23 -0.13
CA ASN A 52 5.19 -9.54 -0.33
C ASN A 52 4.19 -10.72 -0.30
N LYS A 53 2.91 -10.44 -0.55
CA LYS A 53 1.84 -11.44 -0.55
C LYS A 53 1.06 -11.41 -1.86
N ARG A 54 1.64 -11.97 -2.92
CA ARG A 54 0.99 -12.11 -4.23
C ARG A 54 -0.24 -13.02 -4.12
N ILE A 55 -1.29 -12.67 -4.87
CA ILE A 55 -2.51 -13.48 -5.02
C ILE A 55 -2.92 -13.50 -6.49
N GLU A 56 -3.72 -14.49 -6.87
CA GLU A 56 -4.26 -14.58 -8.22
C GLU A 56 -5.51 -13.73 -8.39
N TRP A 57 -5.73 -13.21 -9.60
CA TRP A 57 -6.94 -12.45 -9.95
C TRP A 57 -8.22 -13.29 -9.80
N ASP A 58 -8.13 -14.62 -9.85
CA ASP A 58 -9.23 -15.58 -9.66
C ASP A 58 -9.98 -15.44 -8.31
N VAL A 59 -9.45 -14.66 -7.35
CA VAL A 59 -10.18 -14.27 -6.14
C VAL A 59 -11.48 -13.53 -6.46
N PHE A 60 -11.56 -12.87 -7.60
CA PHE A 60 -12.80 -12.34 -8.18
C PHE A 60 -13.42 -13.43 -9.04
N LYS A 61 -14.08 -14.41 -8.39
CA LYS A 61 -14.62 -15.64 -9.02
C LYS A 61 -15.54 -15.42 -10.22
N GLU A 62 -16.17 -14.25 -10.27
CA GLU A 62 -16.97 -13.75 -11.40
C GLU A 62 -16.24 -12.52 -11.94
N LEU A 63 -15.04 -12.75 -12.48
CA LEU A 63 -14.26 -11.68 -13.07
C LEU A 63 -15.06 -11.19 -14.28
N ASP A 64 -15.63 -9.99 -14.17
CA ASP A 64 -16.24 -9.32 -15.30
C ASP A 64 -15.19 -9.27 -16.43
N GLN A 65 -15.60 -9.43 -17.70
CA GLN A 65 -14.70 -9.24 -18.84
C GLN A 65 -13.98 -7.89 -18.76
N GLN A 66 -14.61 -6.93 -18.08
CA GLN A 66 -14.05 -5.61 -17.74
C GLN A 66 -12.76 -5.66 -16.89
N LEU A 67 -12.49 -6.74 -16.16
CA LEU A 67 -11.28 -6.89 -15.33
C LEU A 67 -10.16 -7.69 -16.02
N GLU A 68 -10.42 -8.33 -17.16
CA GLU A 68 -9.38 -9.05 -17.92
C GLU A 68 -8.16 -8.17 -18.29
N PRO A 69 -8.32 -6.89 -18.70
CA PRO A 69 -7.17 -6.02 -18.97
C PRO A 69 -6.23 -5.84 -17.77
N LEU A 70 -6.75 -6.00 -16.53
CA LEU A 70 -5.95 -5.83 -15.31
C LEU A 70 -5.02 -7.01 -15.03
N LYS A 71 -5.23 -8.19 -15.65
CA LYS A 71 -4.43 -9.39 -15.37
C LYS A 71 -2.96 -9.26 -15.78
N MET A 72 -2.64 -8.27 -16.64
CA MET A 72 -1.26 -7.93 -16.96
C MET A 72 -0.52 -7.28 -15.78
N ALA A 73 -1.27 -6.78 -14.79
CA ALA A 73 -0.73 -6.19 -13.58
C ALA A 73 -0.65 -7.21 -12.44
N PRO A 74 0.37 -7.09 -11.58
CA PRO A 74 0.47 -7.89 -10.36
C PRO A 74 -0.68 -7.56 -9.39
N LEU A 75 -1.27 -8.60 -8.79
CA LEU A 75 -2.23 -8.48 -7.70
C LEU A 75 -1.65 -9.04 -6.40
N PHE A 76 -1.70 -8.23 -5.35
CA PHE A 76 -1.22 -8.60 -4.03
C PHE A 76 -2.35 -8.46 -3.01
N TYR A 77 -2.29 -9.19 -1.91
CA TYR A 77 -3.15 -8.91 -0.76
C TYR A 77 -2.56 -7.70 -0.02
N GLY A 78 -3.21 -6.54 -0.06
CA GLY A 78 -2.69 -5.32 0.57
C GLY A 78 -3.08 -5.18 2.05
N GLY A 79 -4.19 -5.78 2.48
CA GLY A 79 -4.58 -5.78 3.88
C GLY A 79 -6.06 -6.09 4.14
N PRO A 80 -6.48 -6.06 5.42
CA PRO A 80 -7.82 -6.47 5.82
C PRO A 80 -8.89 -5.43 5.52
N VAL A 81 -8.54 -4.15 5.35
CA VAL A 81 -9.52 -3.08 5.08
C VAL A 81 -9.97 -3.16 3.63
N ARG A 82 -11.29 -3.21 3.42
CA ARG A 82 -11.92 -3.33 2.11
C ARG A 82 -13.07 -2.36 1.98
N THR A 83 -13.22 -1.75 0.81
CA THR A 83 -14.39 -0.93 0.46
C THR A 83 -15.48 -1.78 -0.17
N HIS A 84 -16.72 -1.29 -0.15
CA HIS A 84 -17.79 -1.88 -0.95
C HIS A 84 -17.49 -1.72 -2.45
N GLY A 85 -17.96 -2.67 -3.27
CA GLY A 85 -17.70 -2.69 -4.71
C GLY A 85 -16.41 -3.41 -5.04
N LEU A 86 -15.48 -2.72 -5.70
CA LEU A 86 -14.16 -3.25 -6.05
C LEU A 86 -13.13 -2.83 -4.99
N PRO A 87 -12.72 -3.72 -4.07
CA PRO A 87 -11.87 -3.39 -2.93
C PRO A 87 -10.39 -3.35 -3.33
N LEU A 88 -10.05 -2.57 -4.35
CA LEU A 88 -8.69 -2.41 -4.84
C LEU A 88 -8.12 -1.05 -4.44
N VAL A 89 -6.84 -1.06 -4.07
CA VAL A 89 -5.97 0.12 -4.12
C VAL A 89 -4.81 -0.18 -5.07
N SER A 90 -4.06 0.83 -5.47
CA SER A 90 -2.95 0.65 -6.40
C SER A 90 -1.77 1.56 -6.13
N LEU A 91 -0.60 1.13 -6.59
CA LEU A 91 0.56 1.97 -6.81
C LEU A 91 0.75 2.19 -8.31
N ALA A 92 1.29 3.34 -8.69
CA ALA A 92 1.71 3.67 -10.05
C ALA A 92 3.14 4.21 -10.05
N GLN A 93 3.92 3.86 -11.09
CA GLN A 93 5.28 4.38 -11.27
C GLN A 93 5.34 5.80 -11.87
N LYS A 94 4.19 6.31 -12.31
CA LYS A 94 4.07 7.60 -13.00
C LYS A 94 2.95 8.42 -12.34
N PRO A 95 2.97 9.76 -12.49
CA PRO A 95 1.86 10.59 -12.06
C PRO A 95 0.55 10.14 -12.72
N VAL A 96 -0.47 9.89 -11.91
CA VAL A 96 -1.83 9.58 -12.34
C VAL A 96 -2.77 10.53 -11.60
N GLU A 97 -3.80 11.02 -12.29
CA GLU A 97 -4.77 11.94 -11.69
C GLU A 97 -5.44 11.30 -10.46
N GLY A 98 -5.54 12.08 -9.37
CA GLY A 98 -6.10 11.62 -8.10
C GLY A 98 -5.16 10.75 -7.24
N TYR A 99 -3.98 10.38 -7.74
CA TYR A 99 -2.99 9.65 -6.94
C TYR A 99 -2.14 10.63 -6.13
N VAL A 100 -1.78 10.22 -4.92
CA VAL A 100 -0.91 10.98 -4.03
C VAL A 100 0.53 10.52 -4.23
N LYS A 101 1.46 11.47 -4.42
CA LYS A 101 2.89 11.15 -4.52
C LYS A 101 3.42 10.67 -3.16
N ILE A 102 4.02 9.47 -3.15
CA ILE A 102 4.57 8.83 -1.95
C ILE A 102 6.09 9.00 -1.91
N THR A 103 6.76 8.69 -3.03
CA THR A 103 8.22 8.89 -3.23
C THR A 103 8.46 9.46 -4.63
N SER A 104 9.72 9.63 -5.03
CA SER A 104 10.08 10.22 -6.34
C SER A 104 9.30 9.64 -7.51
N ASP A 105 9.12 8.32 -7.53
CA ASP A 105 8.57 7.56 -8.65
C ASP A 105 7.39 6.66 -8.24
N ILE A 106 6.81 6.88 -7.05
CA ILE A 106 5.70 6.05 -6.58
C ILE A 106 4.54 6.92 -6.15
N TYR A 107 3.38 6.57 -6.68
CA TYR A 107 2.12 7.27 -6.48
C TYR A 107 1.09 6.28 -5.96
N PHE A 108 0.33 6.66 -4.93
CA PHE A 108 -0.71 5.83 -4.33
C PHE A 108 -2.11 6.27 -4.75
N GLY A 109 -2.86 5.31 -5.28
CA GLY A 109 -4.28 5.44 -5.58
C GLY A 109 -5.11 4.87 -4.42
N ASN A 110 -5.91 5.72 -3.79
CA ASN A 110 -6.97 5.24 -2.88
C ASN A 110 -8.05 4.46 -3.69
N PRO A 111 -9.06 3.84 -3.04
CA PRO A 111 -10.06 3.05 -3.76
C PRO A 111 -10.80 3.81 -4.87
N LEU A 112 -11.05 5.11 -4.69
CA LEU A 112 -11.71 5.94 -5.70
C LEU A 112 -10.79 6.21 -6.90
N ALA A 113 -9.55 6.64 -6.65
CA ALA A 113 -8.57 6.92 -7.69
C ALA A 113 -8.19 5.63 -8.45
N THR A 114 -8.09 4.51 -7.75
CA THR A 114 -7.83 3.19 -8.35
C THR A 114 -8.95 2.79 -9.30
N ARG A 115 -10.22 3.00 -8.92
CA ARG A 115 -11.36 2.74 -9.81
C ARG A 115 -11.29 3.56 -11.10
N LEU A 116 -10.96 4.85 -11.00
CA LEU A 116 -10.81 5.71 -12.19
C LEU A 116 -9.67 5.25 -13.09
N ALA A 117 -8.54 4.81 -12.51
CA ALA A 117 -7.44 4.24 -13.29
C ALA A 117 -7.85 2.93 -14.00
N ILE A 118 -8.65 2.08 -13.33
CA ILE A 118 -9.19 0.86 -13.95
C ILE A 118 -10.08 1.20 -15.16
N GLU A 119 -10.90 2.25 -15.07
CA GLU A 119 -11.70 2.73 -16.20
C GLU A 119 -10.81 3.19 -17.38
N GLY A 120 -9.71 3.90 -17.09
CA GLY A 120 -8.72 4.28 -18.11
C GLY A 120 -7.98 3.10 -18.73
N ILE A 121 -7.72 2.04 -17.96
CA ILE A 121 -7.16 0.80 -18.50
C ILE A 121 -8.17 0.10 -19.42
N GLN A 122 -9.45 0.07 -19.02
CA GLN A 122 -10.53 -0.54 -19.80
C GLN A 122 -10.78 0.18 -21.12
N SER A 123 -10.62 1.50 -21.18
CA SER A 123 -10.72 2.29 -22.41
C SER A 123 -9.45 2.25 -23.28
N GLY A 124 -8.35 1.70 -22.75
CA GLY A 124 -7.05 1.64 -23.44
C GLY A 124 -6.23 2.93 -23.34
N GLU A 125 -6.65 3.90 -22.53
CA GLU A 125 -5.93 5.15 -22.25
C GLU A 125 -4.71 4.93 -21.34
N GLN A 126 -4.75 3.87 -20.52
CA GLN A 126 -3.69 3.52 -19.58
C GLN A 126 -3.26 2.06 -19.75
N SER A 127 -1.97 1.78 -19.50
CA SER A 127 -1.47 0.40 -19.46
C SER A 127 -1.61 -0.18 -18.07
N ALA A 128 -2.20 -1.36 -17.94
CA ALA A 128 -2.24 -2.09 -16.67
C ALA A 128 -0.83 -2.34 -16.09
N SER A 129 0.18 -2.52 -16.94
CA SER A 129 1.56 -2.78 -16.52
C SER A 129 2.21 -1.61 -15.76
N ASP A 130 1.65 -0.40 -15.87
CA ASP A 130 2.12 0.76 -15.11
C ASP A 130 1.62 0.75 -13.65
N PHE A 131 0.77 -0.21 -13.29
CA PHE A 131 0.12 -0.31 -11.98
C PHE A 131 0.46 -1.59 -11.23
N TRP A 132 0.44 -1.49 -9.91
CA TRP A 132 0.49 -2.62 -8.99
C TRP A 132 -0.77 -2.59 -8.14
N PHE A 133 -1.63 -3.60 -8.28
CA PHE A 133 -2.90 -3.67 -7.58
C PHE A 133 -2.81 -4.44 -6.27
N PHE A 134 -3.64 -4.02 -5.32
CA PHE A 134 -3.75 -4.63 -4.01
C PHE A 134 -5.21 -4.86 -3.63
N LEU A 135 -5.54 -6.08 -3.24
CA LEU A 135 -6.79 -6.42 -2.60
C LEU A 135 -6.79 -5.89 -1.16
N GLY A 136 -7.52 -4.82 -0.94
CA GLY A 136 -7.58 -4.09 0.33
C GLY A 136 -6.27 -3.41 0.70
N TYR A 137 -6.27 -2.78 1.87
CA TYR A 137 -5.10 -2.12 2.45
C TYR A 137 -5.07 -2.30 3.97
N SER A 138 -3.95 -1.94 4.57
CA SER A 138 -3.75 -1.92 6.02
C SER A 138 -3.87 -0.48 6.52
N SER A 139 -4.44 -0.31 7.71
CA SER A 139 -4.58 1.01 8.32
C SER A 139 -4.41 0.91 9.84
N TRP A 140 -3.83 1.96 10.42
CA TRP A 140 -3.61 2.07 11.85
C TRP A 140 -4.05 3.44 12.34
N ARG A 141 -4.64 3.48 13.53
CA ARG A 141 -4.74 4.74 14.27
C ARG A 141 -3.34 5.17 14.72
N TRP A 142 -3.18 6.48 14.96
CA TRP A 142 -1.89 7.04 15.36
C TRP A 142 -1.25 6.27 16.53
N ASN A 143 -1.90 6.23 17.69
CA ASN A 143 -1.36 5.54 18.87
C ASN A 143 -1.22 4.02 18.67
N GLN A 144 -2.15 3.41 17.94
CA GLN A 144 -2.14 1.96 17.69
C GLN A 144 -0.84 1.53 17.01
N LEU A 145 -0.38 2.26 15.99
CA LEU A 145 0.86 1.92 15.30
C LEU A 145 2.05 1.95 16.27
N PHE A 146 2.18 3.00 17.07
CA PHE A 146 3.29 3.13 18.02
C PHE A 146 3.23 2.08 19.12
N ASP A 147 2.04 1.70 19.58
CA ASP A 147 1.86 0.62 20.55
C ASP A 147 2.26 -0.74 19.95
N GLU A 148 1.86 -1.03 18.70
CA GLU A 148 2.24 -2.25 18.00
C GLU A 148 3.76 -2.33 17.73
N LEU A 149 4.40 -1.19 17.42
CA LEU A 149 5.86 -1.09 17.32
C LEU A 149 6.55 -1.30 18.68
N ALA A 150 6.05 -0.66 19.74
CA ALA A 150 6.62 -0.76 21.08
C ALA A 150 6.51 -2.18 21.66
N THR A 151 5.48 -2.93 21.27
CA THR A 151 5.26 -4.32 21.67
C THR A 151 6.02 -5.32 20.79
N GLY A 152 6.72 -4.86 19.74
CA GLY A 152 7.44 -5.72 18.80
C GLY A 152 6.53 -6.55 17.88
N ALA A 153 5.27 -6.12 17.69
CA ALA A 153 4.39 -6.71 16.68
C ALA A 153 4.82 -6.31 15.26
N TRP A 154 5.46 -5.14 15.13
CA TRP A 154 6.13 -4.69 13.92
C TRP A 154 7.57 -4.27 14.20
N TYR A 155 8.44 -4.50 13.22
CA TYR A 155 9.81 -4.00 13.22
C TYR A 155 10.00 -3.06 12.03
N LEU A 156 10.58 -1.90 12.31
CA LEU A 156 11.03 -0.98 11.28
C LEU A 156 12.19 -1.64 10.53
N ASN A 157 12.09 -1.70 9.21
CA ASN A 157 13.19 -2.15 8.38
C ASN A 157 14.00 -0.93 7.92
N GLU A 158 15.30 -0.94 8.16
CA GLU A 158 16.24 0.14 7.76
C GLU A 158 16.52 0.15 6.24
N MET A 159 15.97 -0.81 5.47
CA MET A 159 16.14 -0.83 4.01
C MET A 159 15.60 0.47 3.38
N GLU A 160 16.40 1.00 2.47
CA GLU A 160 16.51 2.39 2.02
C GLU A 160 15.20 3.21 1.99
N ILE A 161 15.26 4.40 2.59
CA ILE A 161 14.21 5.42 2.53
C ILE A 161 13.89 5.69 1.06
N GLY A 162 12.66 5.35 0.67
CA GLY A 162 12.10 5.76 -0.62
C GLY A 162 12.08 4.69 -1.72
N ASN A 163 12.57 3.47 -1.47
CA ASN A 163 12.57 2.42 -2.50
C ASN A 163 11.54 1.33 -2.17
N ILE A 164 10.46 1.24 -2.97
CA ILE A 164 9.59 0.05 -2.98
C ILE A 164 10.02 -0.75 -4.21
N ASP A 165 10.50 -1.98 -3.98
CA ASP A 165 10.80 -2.90 -5.06
C ASP A 165 9.52 -3.21 -5.83
N TRP A 166 9.44 -2.71 -7.06
CA TRP A 166 8.35 -3.06 -7.95
C TRP A 166 8.44 -4.56 -8.26
N PRO A 167 7.35 -5.32 -8.21
CA PRO A 167 7.38 -6.73 -8.55
C PRO A 167 7.81 -6.88 -10.00
N ASP A 168 8.89 -7.63 -10.23
CA ASP A 168 9.32 -7.98 -11.57
C ASP A 168 8.14 -8.62 -12.33
N GLY A 169 7.95 -8.17 -13.58
CA GLY A 169 6.95 -8.69 -14.51
C GLY A 169 7.22 -10.14 -14.89
#